data_AF-A0A8X8CLA9-F1
#
_entry.id   AF-A0A8X8CLA9-F1
#
_cell.length_a   1.000
_cell.length_b   1.000
_cell.length_c   1.000
_cell.angle_alpha   90.00
_cell.angle_beta   90.00
_cell.angle_gamma   90.00
#
_symmetry.space_group_name_H-M   'P 1'
#
loop_
_entity.id
_entity.type
_entity.pdbx_description
1 polymer ?
#
loop_
_entity_poly.entity_id
_entity_poly.type
_entity_poly.pdbx_seq_one_letter_code
_entity_poly.pdbx_strand_id
1 'polypeptide(L)'
;MGKYGLFDLEKHFAFYGAYHSNPINILIHMIFVWPIFFTSSLILYFTPPLFNLPRVELSLFGNDVVLFLNIGSFLVLIYALFYICLDPKAGSLAALFCGFCWVSSCFVASWLGFSLTWKVILFPVIFLVFGVLGNISYFTSRCMLFQSNIVRLEKCRTLDLNGSIERELNWCSLLRLISDKEDGHDEFSASLQQIVLQVVLVAQIICWTGQFIGHGVFEKRAPALLDNLVQAFVMAPFFVLLEALQTSFGYEPYPGFHASVQAKIDAEIKEWKEKKLKLLS
;
A
#
# COMPACT_ATOMS: atom_id res chain seq x y z
N MET A 1 -32.86 -4.25 -7.66
CA MET A 1 -32.53 -5.50 -6.94
C MET A 1 -31.57 -5.14 -5.84
N GLY A 2 -31.98 -5.26 -4.57
CA GLY A 2 -31.08 -5.00 -3.44
C GLY A 2 -29.94 -6.01 -3.45
N LYS A 3 -28.70 -5.53 -3.48
CA LYS A 3 -27.51 -6.37 -3.31
C LYS A 3 -27.42 -6.71 -1.81
N TYR A 4 -27.29 -7.99 -1.47
CA TYR A 4 -27.24 -8.45 -0.08
C TYR A 4 -25.81 -8.80 0.32
N GLY A 5 -25.49 -8.64 1.61
CA GLY A 5 -24.22 -9.08 2.19
C GLY A 5 -23.02 -8.22 1.78
N LEU A 6 -21.95 -8.84 1.26
CA LEU A 6 -20.69 -8.16 0.93
C LEU A 6 -20.88 -7.03 -0.11
N PHE A 7 -21.90 -7.13 -0.96
CA PHE A 7 -22.18 -6.14 -2.01
C PHE A 7 -23.28 -5.14 -1.64
N ASP A 8 -23.72 -5.10 -0.38
CA ASP A 8 -24.66 -4.10 0.13
C ASP A 8 -23.98 -2.74 0.28
N LEU A 9 -23.96 -2.00 -0.83
CA LEU A 9 -23.29 -0.70 -0.92
C LEU A 9 -23.82 0.30 0.11
N GLU A 10 -25.14 0.38 0.31
CA GLU A 10 -25.73 1.32 1.27
C GLU A 10 -25.23 1.04 2.67
N LYS A 11 -25.23 -0.23 3.10
CA LYS A 11 -24.80 -0.61 4.43
C LYS A 11 -23.34 -0.27 4.65
N HIS A 12 -22.47 -0.66 3.72
CA HIS A 12 -21.02 -0.46 3.89
C HIS A 12 -20.64 1.02 3.81
N PHE A 13 -21.31 1.79 2.95
CA PHE A 13 -21.05 3.22 2.82
C PHE A 13 -21.63 4.02 3.98
N ALA A 14 -22.80 3.63 4.52
CA ALA A 14 -23.33 4.21 5.75
C ALA A 14 -22.43 3.93 6.96
N PHE A 15 -21.88 2.72 7.06
CA PHE A 15 -20.88 2.42 8.08
C PHE A 15 -19.66 3.33 7.93
N TYR A 16 -19.16 3.55 6.71
CA TYR A 16 -18.08 4.52 6.47
C TYR A 16 -18.46 5.93 6.94
N GLY A 17 -19.62 6.46 6.53
CA GLY A 17 -20.08 7.80 6.92
C GLY A 17 -20.25 7.99 8.43
N ALA A 18 -20.64 6.93 9.16
CA ALA A 18 -20.77 6.97 10.62
C ALA A 18 -19.43 7.13 11.38
N TYR A 19 -18.29 6.87 10.71
CA TYR A 19 -16.94 7.10 11.25
C TYR A 19 -16.26 8.34 10.68
N HIS A 20 -16.81 8.94 9.62
CA HIS A 20 -16.23 10.08 8.92
C HIS A 20 -17.31 11.16 8.77
N SER A 21 -17.59 11.85 9.87
CA SER A 21 -18.62 12.90 9.92
C SER A 21 -18.03 14.31 9.83
N ASN A 22 -16.74 14.47 10.16
CA ASN A 22 -16.05 15.75 10.13
C ASN A 22 -15.48 16.03 8.72
N PRO A 23 -15.77 17.20 8.11
CA PRO A 23 -15.32 17.50 6.75
C PRO A 23 -13.79 17.54 6.61
N ILE A 24 -13.05 17.90 7.67
CA ILE A 24 -11.58 17.89 7.65
C ILE A 24 -11.08 16.45 7.63
N ASN A 25 -11.69 15.55 8.41
CA ASN A 25 -11.34 14.14 8.39
C ASN A 25 -11.61 13.52 7.02
N ILE A 26 -12.79 13.78 6.45
CA ILE A 26 -13.14 13.33 5.09
C ILE A 26 -12.09 13.83 4.07
N LEU A 27 -11.67 15.10 4.15
CA LEU A 27 -10.64 15.66 3.28
C LEU A 27 -9.28 14.97 3.44
N ILE A 28 -8.85 14.71 4.68
CA ILE A 28 -7.62 13.97 4.98
C ILE A 28 -7.67 12.58 4.31
N HIS A 29 -8.81 11.89 4.41
CA HIS A 29 -9.00 10.59 3.78
C HIS A 29 -8.96 10.67 2.25
N MET A 30 -9.66 11.64 1.65
CA MET A 30 -9.64 11.86 0.19
C MET A 30 -8.22 12.11 -0.34
N ILE A 31 -7.41 12.88 0.39
CA ILE A 31 -6.04 13.22 -0.01
C ILE A 31 -5.09 12.02 0.13
N PHE A 32 -5.18 11.25 1.21
CA PHE A 32 -4.14 10.26 1.55
C PHE A 32 -4.45 8.82 1.14
N VAL A 33 -5.70 8.42 0.91
CA VAL A 33 -6.03 7.02 0.56
C VAL A 33 -5.42 6.60 -0.78
N TRP A 34 -5.53 7.42 -1.83
CA TRP A 34 -5.00 7.08 -3.16
C TRP A 34 -3.45 7.05 -3.21
N PRO A 35 -2.72 8.00 -2.58
CA PRO A 35 -1.28 7.87 -2.38
C PRO A 35 -0.86 6.61 -1.62
N ILE A 36 -1.59 6.21 -0.58
CA ILE A 36 -1.35 4.93 0.14
C ILE A 36 -1.53 3.75 -0.82
N PHE A 37 -2.60 3.73 -1.61
CA PHE A 37 -2.85 2.67 -2.59
C PHE A 37 -1.71 2.59 -3.63
N PHE A 38 -1.33 3.72 -4.22
CA PHE A 38 -0.24 3.81 -5.19
C PHE A 38 1.10 3.32 -4.63
N THR A 39 1.50 3.85 -3.46
CA THR A 39 2.77 3.47 -2.82
C THR A 39 2.78 2.01 -2.38
N SER A 40 1.62 1.45 -1.98
CA SER A 40 1.48 0.02 -1.69
C SER A 40 1.65 -0.83 -2.95
N SER A 41 1.06 -0.41 -4.07
CA SER A 41 1.26 -1.06 -5.38
C SER A 41 2.73 -1.06 -5.81
N LEU A 42 3.43 0.06 -5.59
CA LEU A 42 4.88 0.17 -5.85
C LEU A 42 5.72 -0.74 -4.96
N ILE A 43 5.40 -0.86 -3.67
CA ILE A 43 6.08 -1.82 -2.79
C ILE A 43 5.84 -3.26 -3.28
N LEU A 44 4.61 -3.58 -3.68
CA LEU A 44 4.23 -4.91 -4.17
C LEU A 44 4.83 -5.25 -5.54
N TYR A 45 5.22 -4.26 -6.34
CA TYR A 45 5.92 -4.47 -7.61
C TYR A 45 7.15 -5.37 -7.44
N PHE A 46 7.90 -5.16 -6.36
CA PHE A 46 9.14 -5.88 -6.07
C PHE A 46 8.92 -7.29 -5.50
N THR A 47 7.67 -7.76 -5.43
CA THR A 47 7.37 -9.17 -5.13
C THR A 47 7.67 -10.05 -6.35
N PRO A 48 8.13 -11.30 -6.16
CA PRO A 48 8.42 -12.19 -7.26
C PRO A 48 7.15 -12.47 -8.09
N PRO A 49 7.28 -12.70 -9.42
CA PRO A 49 6.17 -13.15 -10.25
C PRO A 49 5.56 -14.45 -9.69
N LEU A 50 4.23 -14.55 -9.68
CA LEU A 50 3.54 -15.73 -9.16
C LEU A 50 3.62 -16.93 -10.11
N PHE A 51 3.75 -16.63 -11.41
CA PHE A 51 3.79 -17.60 -12.48
C PHE A 51 4.89 -17.24 -13.46
N ASN A 52 5.47 -18.23 -14.13
CA ASN A 52 6.40 -18.03 -15.26
C ASN A 52 5.62 -17.64 -16.52
N LEU A 53 4.83 -16.57 -16.44
CA LEU A 53 4.08 -16.02 -17.56
C LEU A 53 4.98 -15.10 -18.39
N PRO A 54 4.71 -14.97 -19.70
CA PRO A 54 5.42 -14.04 -20.55
C PRO A 54 5.28 -12.62 -20.00
N ARG A 55 6.39 -11.87 -20.03
CA ARG A 55 6.42 -10.46 -19.65
C ARG A 55 5.58 -9.68 -20.66
N VAL A 56 4.67 -8.83 -20.16
CA VAL A 56 3.92 -7.92 -21.02
C VAL A 56 4.70 -6.62 -21.07
N GLU A 57 5.26 -6.31 -22.23
CA GLU A 57 6.01 -5.08 -22.48
C GLU A 57 5.07 -4.06 -23.11
N LEU A 58 4.99 -2.88 -22.49
CA LEU A 58 4.17 -1.76 -22.94
C LEU A 58 5.08 -0.56 -23.17
N SER A 59 5.13 -0.05 -24.40
CA SER A 59 5.88 1.18 -24.67
C SER A 59 5.06 2.40 -24.28
N LEU A 60 5.51 3.14 -23.26
CA LEU A 60 4.83 4.30 -22.70
C LEU A 60 5.80 5.49 -22.68
N PHE A 61 5.47 6.55 -23.42
CA PHE A 61 6.34 7.72 -23.61
C PHE A 61 7.76 7.37 -24.10
N GLY A 62 7.90 6.35 -24.95
CA GLY A 62 9.19 5.89 -25.46
C GLY A 62 10.04 5.11 -24.46
N ASN A 63 9.47 4.71 -23.32
CA ASN A 63 10.10 3.81 -22.35
C ASN A 63 9.38 2.46 -22.36
N ASP A 64 10.15 1.37 -22.31
CA ASP A 64 9.60 0.02 -22.23
C ASP A 64 9.20 -0.30 -20.78
N VAL A 65 7.89 -0.34 -20.53
CA VAL A 65 7.31 -0.67 -19.24
C VAL A 65 7.04 -2.16 -19.18
N VAL A 66 7.72 -2.85 -18.29
CA VAL A 66 7.46 -4.27 -18.03
C VAL A 66 6.36 -4.40 -16.99
N LEU A 67 5.21 -4.94 -17.41
CA LEU A 67 4.11 -5.26 -16.52
C LEU A 67 4.31 -6.68 -15.96
N PHE A 68 4.57 -6.77 -14.65
CA PHE A 68 4.71 -8.04 -13.95
C PHE A 68 3.38 -8.51 -13.39
N LEU A 69 3.04 -9.78 -13.67
CA LEU A 69 1.92 -10.48 -13.04
C LEU A 69 2.37 -11.05 -11.69
N ASN A 70 2.40 -10.18 -10.67
CA ASN A 70 2.78 -10.49 -9.30
C ASN A 70 1.57 -10.35 -8.36
N ILE A 71 1.80 -10.51 -7.05
CA ILE A 71 0.71 -10.39 -6.05
C ILE A 71 0.00 -9.03 -6.15
N GLY A 72 0.75 -7.95 -6.42
CA GLY A 72 0.20 -6.61 -6.60
C GLY A 72 -0.81 -6.52 -7.75
N SER A 73 -0.50 -7.08 -8.92
CA SER A 73 -1.42 -7.06 -10.06
C SER A 73 -2.70 -7.85 -9.78
N PHE A 74 -2.60 -8.99 -9.08
CA PHE A 74 -3.77 -9.77 -8.69
C PHE A 74 -4.64 -9.03 -7.68
N LEU A 75 -4.04 -8.35 -6.69
CA LEU A 75 -4.79 -7.52 -5.76
C LEU A 75 -5.50 -6.38 -6.49
N VAL A 76 -4.83 -5.69 -7.40
CA VAL A 76 -5.45 -4.63 -8.22
C VAL A 76 -6.63 -5.16 -9.03
N LEU A 77 -6.51 -6.36 -9.61
CA LEU A 77 -7.60 -7.01 -10.34
C LEU A 77 -8.78 -7.34 -9.41
N ILE A 78 -8.52 -7.88 -8.21
CA ILE A 78 -9.56 -8.15 -7.21
C ILE A 78 -10.28 -6.85 -6.83
N TYR A 79 -9.54 -5.78 -6.55
CA TYR A 79 -10.11 -4.46 -6.24
C TYR A 79 -10.97 -3.94 -7.39
N ALA A 80 -10.47 -3.99 -8.63
CA ALA A 80 -11.19 -3.53 -9.82
C ALA A 80 -12.51 -4.27 -10.01
N LEU A 81 -12.48 -5.62 -9.99
CA LEU A 81 -13.68 -6.44 -10.15
C LEU A 81 -14.68 -6.20 -9.00
N PHE A 82 -14.17 -6.13 -7.78
CA PHE A 82 -15.00 -5.91 -6.60
C PHE A 82 -15.72 -4.55 -6.66
N TYR A 83 -15.04 -3.48 -7.06
CA TYR A 83 -15.63 -2.16 -7.19
C TYR A 83 -16.67 -2.08 -8.30
N ILE A 84 -16.41 -2.67 -9.47
CA ILE A 84 -17.41 -2.79 -10.55
C ILE A 84 -18.65 -3.54 -10.06
N CYS A 85 -18.45 -4.61 -9.27
CA CYS A 85 -19.55 -5.35 -8.66
C CYS A 85 -20.33 -4.55 -7.60
N LEU A 86 -19.74 -3.56 -6.92
CA LEU A 86 -20.44 -2.68 -5.97
C LEU A 86 -21.33 -1.67 -6.70
N ASP A 87 -20.76 -0.94 -7.64
CA ASP A 87 -21.49 0.02 -8.48
C ASP A 87 -20.87 0.06 -9.88
N PRO A 88 -21.60 -0.29 -10.96
CA PRO A 88 -20.99 -0.38 -12.29
C PRO A 88 -20.36 0.90 -12.80
N LYS A 89 -20.85 2.09 -12.43
CA LYS A 89 -20.34 3.37 -12.95
C LYS A 89 -19.16 3.88 -12.12
N ALA A 90 -19.38 4.17 -10.83
CA ALA A 90 -18.31 4.62 -9.93
C ALA A 90 -17.24 3.54 -9.75
N GLY A 91 -17.65 2.27 -9.75
CA GLY A 91 -16.74 1.13 -9.65
C GLY A 91 -15.87 0.96 -10.88
N SER A 92 -16.39 1.22 -12.09
CA SER A 92 -15.55 1.25 -13.30
C SER A 92 -14.52 2.40 -13.23
N LEU A 93 -14.91 3.57 -12.73
CA LEU A 93 -13.97 4.67 -12.53
C LEU A 93 -12.90 4.33 -11.47
N ALA A 94 -13.29 3.71 -10.36
CA ALA A 94 -12.37 3.24 -9.34
C ALA A 94 -11.41 2.17 -9.89
N ALA A 95 -11.90 1.25 -10.71
CA ALA A 95 -11.10 0.24 -11.39
C ALA A 95 -10.06 0.88 -12.33
N LEU A 96 -10.44 1.94 -13.06
CA LEU A 96 -9.50 2.72 -13.87
C LEU A 96 -8.42 3.38 -13.01
N PHE A 97 -8.77 3.94 -11.85
CA PHE A 97 -7.80 4.54 -10.93
C PHE A 97 -6.84 3.49 -10.33
N CYS A 98 -7.36 2.32 -9.95
CA CYS A 98 -6.54 1.20 -9.48
C CYS A 98 -5.56 0.74 -10.57
N GLY A 99 -6.04 0.57 -11.81
CA GLY A 99 -5.22 0.22 -12.96
C GLY A 99 -4.17 1.27 -13.28
N PHE A 100 -4.54 2.56 -13.23
CA PHE A 100 -3.61 3.67 -13.41
C PHE A 100 -2.52 3.69 -12.33
N CYS A 101 -2.88 3.50 -11.06
CA CYS A 101 -1.92 3.41 -9.96
C CYS A 101 -0.95 2.24 -10.17
N TRP A 102 -1.46 1.09 -10.62
CA TRP A 102 -0.64 -0.08 -10.90
C TRP A 102 0.33 0.15 -12.06
N VAL A 103 -0.16 0.60 -13.22
CA VAL A 103 0.68 0.89 -14.39
C VAL A 103 1.71 1.97 -14.06
N SER A 104 1.32 3.03 -13.35
CA SER A 104 2.24 4.08 -12.90
C SER A 104 3.30 3.52 -11.95
N SER A 105 2.92 2.60 -11.05
CA SER A 105 3.87 1.95 -10.16
C SER A 105 4.87 1.08 -10.93
N CYS A 106 4.42 0.38 -11.98
CA CYS A 106 5.29 -0.38 -12.87
C CYS A 106 6.23 0.54 -13.66
N PHE A 107 5.74 1.67 -14.18
CA PHE A 107 6.53 2.66 -14.89
C PHE A 107 7.63 3.27 -13.99
N VAL A 108 7.25 3.66 -12.77
CA VAL A 108 8.21 4.17 -11.78
C VAL A 108 9.23 3.10 -11.44
N ALA A 109 8.81 1.85 -11.23
CA ALA A 109 9.74 0.78 -10.88
C ALA A 109 10.65 0.35 -12.04
N SER A 110 10.16 0.37 -13.30
CA SER A 110 11.00 0.11 -14.48
C SER A 110 12.07 1.18 -14.67
N TRP A 111 11.79 2.42 -14.27
CA TRP A 111 12.78 3.49 -14.26
C TRP A 111 13.85 3.31 -13.17
N LEU A 112 13.51 2.65 -12.05
CA LEU A 112 14.41 2.49 -10.91
C LEU A 112 15.41 1.34 -11.07
N GLY A 113 15.07 0.27 -11.80
CA GLY A 113 15.89 -0.94 -11.91
C GLY A 113 15.69 -1.91 -10.72
N PHE A 114 16.29 -3.10 -10.80
CA PHE A 114 15.99 -4.23 -9.87
C PHE A 114 17.22 -4.68 -9.05
N SER A 115 17.92 -3.75 -8.37
CA SER A 115 19.11 -4.06 -7.57
C SER A 115 18.85 -3.89 -6.07
N LEU A 116 18.57 -5.03 -5.42
CA LEU A 116 18.58 -5.27 -3.97
C LEU A 116 17.33 -4.90 -3.13
N THR A 117 16.12 -4.94 -3.69
CA THR A 117 14.88 -4.53 -3.00
C THR A 117 14.35 -5.52 -1.94
N TRP A 118 14.69 -6.81 -2.04
CA TRP A 118 14.14 -7.83 -1.14
C TRP A 118 14.58 -7.70 0.33
N LYS A 119 15.73 -7.07 0.59
CA LYS A 119 16.23 -6.85 1.97
C LYS A 119 15.49 -5.73 2.71
N VAL A 120 14.82 -4.84 1.99
CA VAL A 120 14.15 -3.66 2.56
C VAL A 120 12.63 -3.85 2.67
N ILE A 121 12.03 -4.75 1.87
CA ILE A 121 10.59 -5.08 1.91
C ILE A 121 10.20 -5.88 3.15
N LEU A 122 11.11 -6.68 3.71
CA LEU A 122 10.84 -7.44 4.93
C LEU A 122 10.57 -6.51 6.12
N PHE A 123 11.17 -5.32 6.14
CA PHE A 123 11.08 -4.36 7.23
C PHE A 123 9.67 -3.73 7.41
N PRO A 124 9.01 -3.20 6.37
CA PRO A 124 7.66 -2.64 6.48
C PRO A 124 6.56 -3.71 6.55
N VAL A 125 6.71 -4.88 5.92
CA VAL A 125 5.73 -5.98 6.06
C VAL A 125 5.72 -6.51 7.50
N ILE A 126 6.89 -6.62 8.13
CA ILE A 126 7.01 -6.94 9.56
C ILE A 126 6.50 -5.77 10.41
N PHE A 127 6.78 -4.51 10.07
CA PHE A 127 6.24 -3.35 10.80
C PHE A 127 4.70 -3.27 10.76
N LEU A 128 4.08 -3.58 9.62
CA LEU A 128 2.62 -3.57 9.47
C LEU A 128 1.96 -4.75 10.21
N VAL A 129 2.61 -5.92 10.23
CA VAL A 129 2.12 -7.11 10.94
C VAL A 129 2.34 -7.01 12.45
N PHE A 130 3.48 -6.48 12.91
CA PHE A 130 3.83 -6.41 14.34
C PHE A 130 3.51 -5.08 15.01
N GLY A 131 3.42 -3.98 14.26
CA GLY A 131 2.95 -2.68 14.75
C GLY A 131 1.48 -2.71 15.16
N VAL A 132 0.66 -3.53 14.50
CA VAL A 132 -0.73 -3.82 14.90
C VAL A 132 -0.80 -4.67 16.18
N LEU A 133 0.25 -5.44 16.49
CA LEU A 133 0.29 -6.36 17.65
C LEU A 133 1.05 -5.81 18.88
N GLY A 134 1.48 -4.54 18.84
CA GLY A 134 1.76 -3.76 20.05
C GLY A 134 3.03 -4.09 20.86
N ASN A 135 4.04 -4.75 20.30
CA ASN A 135 5.25 -5.12 21.07
C ASN A 135 6.56 -4.54 20.50
N ILE A 136 6.74 -3.23 20.67
CA ILE A 136 7.84 -2.42 20.15
C ILE A 136 9.22 -2.83 20.73
N SER A 137 9.28 -3.30 21.98
CA SER A 137 10.55 -3.61 22.68
C SER A 137 11.26 -4.86 22.12
N TYR A 138 10.48 -5.88 21.73
CA TYR A 138 11.02 -7.10 21.12
C TYR A 138 11.58 -6.84 19.70
N PHE A 139 10.96 -5.88 19.00
CA PHE A 139 11.37 -5.42 17.67
C PHE A 139 12.73 -4.72 17.69
N THR A 140 12.93 -3.73 18.56
CA THR A 140 14.21 -2.97 18.63
C THR A 140 15.42 -3.88 18.90
N SER A 141 15.24 -4.87 19.78
CA SER A 141 16.32 -5.79 20.18
C SER A 141 16.78 -6.72 19.05
N ARG A 142 15.85 -7.18 18.19
CA ARG A 142 16.18 -8.07 17.07
C ARG A 142 16.70 -7.31 15.85
N CYS A 143 16.25 -6.06 15.64
CA CYS A 143 16.79 -5.18 14.60
C CYS A 143 18.27 -4.83 14.83
N MET A 144 18.65 -4.50 16.06
CA MET A 144 20.07 -4.24 16.40
C MET A 144 20.95 -5.49 16.20
N LEU A 145 20.43 -6.67 16.53
CA LEU A 145 21.15 -7.93 16.34
C LEU A 145 21.35 -8.27 14.85
N PHE A 146 20.34 -8.06 14.01
CA PHE A 146 20.44 -8.29 12.56
C PHE A 146 21.40 -7.30 11.88
N GLN A 147 21.31 -6.01 12.22
CA GLN A 147 22.20 -4.97 11.68
C GLN A 147 23.66 -5.19 12.11
N SER A 148 23.90 -5.64 13.35
CA SER A 148 25.26 -5.98 13.81
C SER A 148 25.87 -7.17 13.06
N ASN A 149 25.05 -8.16 12.66
CA ASN A 149 25.50 -9.34 11.93
C ASN A 149 25.80 -9.03 10.46
N ILE A 150 25.07 -8.12 9.82
CA ILE A 150 25.33 -7.65 8.45
C ILE A 150 26.67 -6.89 8.38
N VAL A 151 26.89 -5.94 9.30
CA VAL A 151 28.15 -5.17 9.38
C VAL A 151 29.35 -6.10 9.64
N ARG A 152 29.15 -7.17 10.42
CA ARG A 152 30.20 -8.17 10.69
C ARG A 152 30.56 -9.00 9.45
N LEU A 153 29.59 -9.30 8.60
CA LEU A 153 29.81 -10.02 7.34
C LEU A 153 30.54 -9.16 6.30
N GLU A 154 30.25 -7.85 6.24
CA GLU A 154 31.00 -6.89 5.40
C GLU A 154 32.43 -6.65 5.92
N LYS A 155 32.63 -6.71 7.24
CA LYS A 155 33.96 -6.61 7.86
C LYS A 155 34.81 -7.86 7.64
N CYS A 156 34.21 -9.06 7.57
CA CYS A 156 34.94 -10.27 7.16
C CYS A 156 35.39 -10.21 5.69
N ARG A 157 34.58 -9.64 4.79
CA ARG A 157 34.93 -9.43 3.38
C ARG A 157 36.13 -8.50 3.18
N THR A 158 36.31 -7.52 4.05
CA THR A 158 37.43 -6.56 4.00
C THR A 158 38.72 -7.08 4.63
N LEU A 159 38.65 -8.10 5.49
CA LEU A 159 39.83 -8.73 6.09
C LEU A 159 40.53 -9.72 5.14
N ASP A 160 39.78 -10.35 4.22
CA ASP A 160 40.37 -11.20 3.16
C ASP A 160 41.12 -10.41 2.07
N LEU A 161 41.02 -9.07 2.06
CA LEU A 161 41.68 -8.21 1.07
C LEU A 161 43.16 -7.91 1.37
N ASN A 162 43.70 -8.34 2.52
CA ASN A 162 45.09 -8.07 2.93
C ASN A 162 46.03 -9.29 2.88
N GLY A 163 45.59 -10.45 2.37
CA GLY A 163 46.37 -11.68 2.34
C GLY A 163 46.59 -12.24 0.94
N SER A 164 47.82 -12.05 0.43
CA SER A 164 48.56 -12.91 -0.52
C SER A 164 47.86 -13.50 -1.76
N ILE A 165 48.41 -13.14 -2.92
CA ILE A 165 48.19 -13.70 -4.25
C ILE A 165 48.62 -15.18 -4.32
N GLU A 166 47.74 -16.07 -4.76
CA GLU A 166 48.13 -17.27 -5.53
C GLU A 166 47.11 -17.53 -6.67
N ARG A 167 47.67 -17.79 -7.86
CA ARG A 167 46.96 -17.98 -9.13
C ARG A 167 46.43 -19.40 -9.21
N GLU A 168 45.14 -19.58 -8.94
CA GLU A 168 44.35 -20.67 -9.53
C GLU A 168 43.10 -20.07 -10.18
N LEU A 169 42.72 -20.60 -11.34
CA LEU A 169 41.42 -20.34 -11.99
C LEU A 169 40.32 -21.01 -11.15
N ASN A 170 40.07 -20.41 -10.00
CA ASN A 170 39.02 -20.74 -9.04
C ASN A 170 37.70 -20.09 -9.53
N TRP A 171 36.57 -20.70 -9.21
CA TRP A 171 35.23 -20.10 -9.25
C TRP A 171 35.18 -18.64 -8.77
N CYS A 172 36.05 -18.23 -7.83
CA CYS A 172 36.21 -16.84 -7.41
C CYS A 172 36.68 -15.88 -8.53
N SER A 173 37.53 -16.33 -9.46
CA SER A 173 38.00 -15.55 -10.60
C SER A 173 36.93 -15.43 -11.70
N LEU A 174 36.12 -16.49 -11.87
CA LEU A 174 34.94 -16.48 -12.72
C LEU A 174 33.85 -15.57 -12.14
N LEU A 175 33.66 -15.60 -10.81
CA LEU A 175 32.78 -14.69 -10.07
C LEU A 175 33.30 -13.24 -10.12
N ARG A 176 34.62 -13.00 -10.10
CA ARG A 176 35.19 -11.66 -10.36
C ARG A 176 34.92 -11.20 -11.78
N LEU A 177 35.02 -12.05 -12.80
CA LEU A 177 34.66 -11.68 -14.18
C LEU A 177 33.15 -11.44 -14.40
N ILE A 178 32.30 -12.07 -13.58
CA ILE A 178 30.85 -11.82 -13.56
C ILE A 178 30.52 -10.55 -12.74
N SER A 179 31.28 -10.29 -11.66
CA SER A 179 31.10 -9.15 -10.74
C SER A 179 31.75 -7.85 -11.23
N ASP A 180 32.88 -7.91 -11.94
CA ASP A 180 33.56 -6.75 -12.54
C ASP A 180 32.87 -6.28 -13.83
N LYS A 181 31.84 -7.00 -14.29
CA LYS A 181 31.00 -6.58 -15.43
C LYS A 181 29.77 -5.77 -15.01
N GLU A 182 29.49 -5.66 -13.71
CA GLU A 182 28.50 -4.73 -13.13
C GLU A 182 29.16 -3.36 -12.89
N ASP A 183 29.58 -2.72 -13.97
CA ASP A 183 30.48 -1.57 -13.96
C ASP A 183 29.68 -0.27 -13.68
N GLY A 184 29.79 0.28 -12.47
CA GLY A 184 29.53 1.68 -12.05
C GLY A 184 28.11 2.27 -12.20
N HIS A 185 27.33 1.86 -13.19
CA HIS A 185 25.97 2.29 -13.46
C HIS A 185 24.97 1.58 -12.53
N ASP A 186 25.30 0.35 -12.12
CA ASP A 186 24.48 -0.50 -11.26
C ASP A 186 24.53 -0.06 -9.78
N GLU A 187 25.67 0.47 -9.31
CA GLU A 187 25.80 0.98 -7.95
C GLU A 187 25.04 2.31 -7.75
N PHE A 188 25.08 3.20 -8.75
CA PHE A 188 24.26 4.41 -8.76
C PHE A 188 22.76 4.08 -8.83
N SER A 189 22.36 3.12 -9.68
CA SER A 189 20.98 2.64 -9.76
C SER A 189 20.50 2.04 -8.42
N ALA A 190 21.32 1.24 -7.75
CA ALA A 190 21.01 0.69 -6.43
C ALA A 190 20.85 1.80 -5.36
N SER A 191 21.69 2.83 -5.39
CA SER A 191 21.57 3.98 -4.47
C SER A 191 20.28 4.77 -4.69
N LEU A 192 19.86 4.96 -5.94
CA LEU A 192 18.63 5.66 -6.31
C LEU A 192 17.39 4.85 -5.88
N GLN A 193 17.40 3.53 -6.07
CA GLN A 193 16.34 2.64 -5.61
C GLN A 193 16.13 2.72 -4.10
N GLN A 194 17.23 2.73 -3.34
CA GLN A 194 17.16 2.86 -1.89
C GLN A 194 16.52 4.18 -1.47
N ILE A 195 16.88 5.29 -2.12
CA ILE A 195 16.29 6.61 -1.85
C ILE A 195 14.79 6.60 -2.16
N VAL A 196 14.37 6.03 -3.30
CA VAL A 196 12.94 6.01 -3.64
C VAL A 196 12.15 5.14 -2.68
N LEU A 197 12.66 3.97 -2.28
CA LEU A 197 11.98 3.16 -1.29
C LEU A 197 11.88 3.87 0.06
N GLN A 198 12.91 4.63 0.48
CA GLN A 198 12.82 5.49 1.65
C GLN A 198 11.73 6.56 1.50
N VAL A 199 11.66 7.24 0.36
CA VAL A 199 10.60 8.23 0.07
C VAL A 199 9.21 7.59 0.14
N VAL A 200 9.04 6.40 -0.44
CA VAL A 200 7.80 5.63 -0.42
C VAL A 200 7.39 5.26 1.01
N LEU A 201 8.34 4.82 1.83
CA LEU A 201 8.09 4.49 3.24
C LEU A 201 7.75 5.72 4.08
N VAL A 202 8.46 6.83 3.87
CA VAL A 202 8.17 8.11 4.52
C VAL A 202 6.77 8.59 4.12
N ALA A 203 6.42 8.50 2.83
CA ALA A 203 5.08 8.84 2.35
C ALA A 203 4.00 7.99 3.00
N GLN A 204 4.20 6.67 3.11
CA GLN A 204 3.29 5.77 3.83
C GLN A 204 3.11 6.19 5.29
N ILE A 205 4.20 6.44 6.02
CA ILE A 205 4.14 6.87 7.43
C ILE A 205 3.36 8.17 7.56
N ILE A 206 3.64 9.17 6.72
CA ILE A 206 2.96 10.47 6.75
C ILE A 206 1.47 10.31 6.46
N CYS A 207 1.12 9.57 5.40
CA CYS A 207 -0.27 9.38 5.00
C CYS A 207 -1.07 8.63 6.06
N TRP A 208 -0.56 7.53 6.61
CA TRP A 208 -1.20 6.80 7.70
C TRP A 208 -1.31 7.62 8.98
N THR A 209 -0.27 8.38 9.33
CA THR A 209 -0.32 9.28 10.49
C THR A 209 -1.43 10.32 10.32
N GLY A 210 -1.56 10.90 9.12
CA GLY A 210 -2.66 11.80 8.78
C GLY A 210 -4.03 11.15 9.00
N GLN A 211 -4.23 9.92 8.51
CA GLN A 211 -5.48 9.16 8.67
C GLN A 211 -5.83 8.91 10.15
N PHE A 212 -4.84 8.51 10.96
CA PHE A 212 -5.06 8.30 12.40
C PHE A 212 -5.30 9.61 13.16
N ILE A 213 -4.63 10.70 12.80
CA ILE A 213 -4.91 12.04 13.35
C ILE A 213 -6.33 12.47 12.99
N GLY A 214 -6.75 12.20 11.74
CA GLY A 214 -8.11 12.36 11.24
C GLY A 214 -9.15 11.83 12.24
N HIS A 215 -9.07 10.53 12.52
CA HIS A 215 -9.97 9.86 13.46
C HIS A 215 -9.78 10.32 14.91
N GLY A 216 -8.55 10.42 15.40
CA GLY A 216 -8.26 10.71 16.81
C GLY A 216 -8.63 12.13 17.23
N VAL A 217 -8.29 13.12 16.40
CA VAL A 217 -8.45 14.54 16.72
C VAL A 217 -9.81 15.07 16.29
N PHE A 218 -10.25 14.76 15.06
CA PHE A 218 -11.46 15.36 14.49
C PHE A 218 -12.73 14.55 14.79
N GLU A 219 -12.67 13.21 14.67
CA GLU A 219 -13.83 12.35 15.00
C GLU A 219 -13.90 11.99 16.50
N LYS A 220 -12.77 12.10 17.22
CA LYS A 220 -12.65 11.68 18.63
C LYS A 220 -13.14 10.25 18.85
N ARG A 221 -12.92 9.39 17.86
CA ARG A 221 -13.35 8.00 17.80
C ARG A 221 -12.19 7.14 17.32
N ALA A 222 -12.15 5.89 17.78
CA ALA A 222 -11.22 4.91 17.24
C ALA A 222 -11.45 4.72 15.72
N PRO A 223 -10.40 4.46 14.93
CA PRO A 223 -10.53 4.23 13.51
C PRO A 223 -11.31 2.95 13.23
N ALA A 224 -12.12 2.97 12.16
CA ALA A 224 -12.93 1.82 11.72
C ALA A 224 -12.11 0.55 11.43
N LEU A 225 -10.79 0.70 11.22
CA LEU A 225 -9.81 -0.38 11.09
C LEU A 225 -9.91 -1.41 12.23
N LEU A 226 -10.20 -0.95 13.45
CA LEU A 226 -10.28 -1.83 14.62
C LEU A 226 -11.59 -2.62 14.69
N ASP A 227 -12.64 -2.14 14.02
CA ASP A 227 -13.96 -2.75 14.03
C ASP A 227 -14.18 -3.68 12.82
N ASN A 228 -13.64 -3.32 11.65
CA ASN A 228 -13.73 -4.14 10.44
C ASN A 228 -12.51 -3.95 9.51
N LEU A 229 -11.46 -4.72 9.77
CA LEU A 229 -10.18 -4.64 9.05
C LEU A 229 -10.33 -4.82 7.53
N VAL A 230 -11.10 -5.82 7.10
CA VAL A 230 -11.28 -6.15 5.67
C VAL A 230 -12.00 -5.02 4.96
N GLN A 231 -13.08 -4.51 5.55
CA GLN A 231 -13.81 -3.37 4.98
C GLN A 231 -12.94 -2.11 4.94
N ALA A 232 -12.15 -1.85 5.99
CA ALA A 232 -11.29 -0.67 6.06
C ALA A 232 -10.23 -0.66 4.94
N PHE A 233 -9.59 -1.79 4.66
CA PHE A 233 -8.58 -1.84 3.57
C PHE A 233 -9.21 -1.92 2.18
N VAL A 234 -10.21 -2.78 2.00
CA VAL A 234 -10.77 -3.02 0.66
C VAL A 234 -11.69 -1.90 0.22
N MET A 235 -12.52 -1.32 1.10
CA MET A 235 -13.52 -0.33 0.70
C MET A 235 -13.00 1.10 0.66
N ALA A 236 -11.96 1.44 1.42
CA ALA A 236 -11.54 2.84 1.57
C ALA A 236 -11.27 3.56 0.24
N PRO A 237 -10.51 3.02 -0.73
CA PRO A 237 -10.29 3.69 -2.02
C PRO A 237 -11.58 3.97 -2.79
N PHE A 238 -12.51 3.01 -2.78
CA PHE A 238 -13.79 3.17 -3.45
C PHE A 238 -14.68 4.21 -2.75
N PHE A 239 -14.73 4.21 -1.42
CA PHE A 239 -15.58 5.15 -0.66
C PHE A 239 -15.11 6.59 -0.74
N VAL A 240 -13.80 6.85 -0.68
CA VAL A 240 -13.31 8.23 -0.87
C VAL A 240 -13.60 8.75 -2.28
N LEU A 241 -13.59 7.87 -3.29
CA LEU A 241 -13.97 8.24 -4.65
C LEU A 241 -15.48 8.49 -4.76
N LEU A 242 -16.30 7.63 -4.15
CA LEU A 242 -17.75 7.80 -4.16
C LEU A 242 -18.15 9.10 -3.43
N GLU A 243 -17.52 9.40 -2.31
CA GLU A 243 -17.67 10.66 -1.57
C GLU A 243 -17.28 11.87 -2.43
N ALA A 244 -16.14 11.80 -3.13
CA ALA A 244 -15.71 12.86 -4.06
C ALA A 244 -16.70 13.05 -5.21
N LEU A 245 -17.23 11.95 -5.77
CA LEU A 245 -18.23 11.99 -6.84
C LEU A 245 -19.57 12.60 -6.36
N GLN A 246 -19.99 12.25 -5.14
CA GLN A 246 -21.19 12.80 -4.52
C GLN A 246 -21.04 14.31 -4.26
N THR A 247 -19.95 14.71 -3.62
CA THR A 247 -19.71 16.11 -3.24
C THR A 247 -19.42 17.01 -4.43
N SER A 248 -18.70 16.53 -5.45
CA SER A 248 -18.27 17.36 -6.58
C SER A 248 -19.23 17.33 -7.78
N PHE A 249 -19.93 16.20 -7.99
CA PHE A 249 -20.76 15.99 -9.19
C PHE A 249 -22.21 15.61 -8.86
N GLY A 250 -22.59 15.50 -7.58
CA GLY A 250 -23.92 15.08 -7.18
C GLY A 250 -24.25 13.64 -7.61
N TYR A 251 -23.23 12.79 -7.78
CA TYR A 251 -23.41 11.43 -8.27
C TYR A 251 -24.19 10.57 -7.28
N GLU A 252 -25.25 9.92 -7.73
CA GLU A 252 -25.92 8.85 -6.98
C GLU A 252 -25.89 7.53 -7.76
N PRO A 253 -25.53 6.39 -7.12
CA PRO A 253 -25.66 5.06 -7.73
C PRO A 253 -27.08 4.77 -8.26
N TYR A 254 -28.10 5.24 -7.53
CA TYR A 254 -29.50 5.26 -7.95
C TYR A 254 -30.27 6.35 -7.21
N PRO A 255 -31.43 6.81 -7.74
CA PRO A 255 -32.21 7.87 -7.13
C PRO A 255 -32.60 7.57 -5.68
N GLY A 256 -32.28 8.50 -4.77
CA GLY A 256 -32.60 8.37 -3.34
C GLY A 256 -31.55 7.59 -2.54
N PHE A 257 -30.44 7.21 -3.15
CA PHE A 257 -29.31 6.57 -2.47
C PHE A 257 -28.78 7.43 -1.32
N HIS A 258 -28.55 8.73 -1.54
CA HIS A 258 -27.99 9.60 -0.51
C HIS A 258 -28.93 9.72 0.70
N ALA A 259 -30.24 9.88 0.46
CA ALA A 259 -31.24 9.95 1.53
C ALA A 259 -31.30 8.65 2.35
N SER A 260 -31.27 7.49 1.69
CA SER A 260 -31.25 6.17 2.35
C SER A 260 -29.97 5.97 3.18
N VAL A 261 -28.82 6.31 2.62
CA VAL A 261 -27.52 6.23 3.31
C VAL A 261 -27.48 7.18 4.51
N GLN A 262 -27.94 8.42 4.36
CA GLN A 262 -27.96 9.39 5.46
C GLN A 262 -28.81 8.89 6.63
N ALA A 263 -29.99 8.34 6.36
CA ALA A 263 -30.84 7.76 7.39
C ALA A 263 -30.14 6.61 8.15
N LYS A 264 -29.34 5.80 7.47
CA LYS A 264 -28.53 4.72 8.09
C LYS A 264 -27.35 5.28 8.89
N ILE A 265 -26.65 6.31 8.38
CA ILE A 265 -25.58 7.00 9.10
C ILE A 265 -26.12 7.56 10.42
N ASP A 266 -27.25 8.25 10.38
CA ASP A 266 -27.86 8.85 11.57
C ASP A 266 -28.26 7.79 12.60
N ALA A 267 -28.79 6.65 12.14
CA ALA A 267 -29.13 5.51 12.99
C ALA A 267 -27.87 4.90 13.66
N GLU A 268 -26.80 4.67 12.90
CA GLU A 268 -25.53 4.12 13.41
C GLU A 268 -24.85 5.08 14.42
N ILE A 269 -24.83 6.39 14.13
CA ILE A 269 -24.28 7.41 15.04
C ILE A 269 -25.11 7.45 16.34
N LYS A 270 -26.44 7.37 16.25
CA LYS A 270 -27.33 7.35 17.42
C LYS A 270 -27.05 6.12 18.28
N GLU A 271 -27.00 4.93 17.67
CA GLU A 271 -26.71 3.69 18.38
C GLU A 271 -25.34 3.73 19.08
N TRP A 272 -24.32 4.25 18.41
CA TRP A 272 -22.99 4.44 19.00
C TRP A 272 -23.01 5.38 20.21
N LYS A 273 -23.71 6.53 20.11
CA LYS A 273 -23.86 7.48 21.22
C LYS A 273 -24.56 6.85 22.42
N GLU A 274 -25.63 6.08 22.19
CA GLU A 274 -26.36 5.38 23.24
C GLU A 274 -25.51 4.31 23.92
N LYS A 275 -24.76 3.50 23.14
CA LYS A 275 -23.81 2.52 23.68
C LYS A 275 -22.73 3.19 24.53
N LYS A 276 -22.18 4.30 24.06
CA LYS A 276 -21.17 5.06 24.81
C LYS A 276 -21.72 5.63 26.11
N LEU A 277 -22.96 6.15 26.11
CA LEU A 277 -23.59 6.67 27.32
C LEU A 277 -23.82 5.57 28.36
N LYS A 278 -24.30 4.38 27.94
CA LYS A 278 -24.48 3.21 28.81
C LYS A 278 -23.19 2.69 29.44
N LEU A 279 -22.05 2.87 28.76
CA LEU A 279 -20.74 2.49 29.30
C LEU A 279 -20.20 3.50 30.33
N LEU A 280 -20.73 4.73 30.32
CA LEU A 280 -20.32 5.81 31.22
C LEU A 280 -21.25 5.99 32.43
N SER A 281 -22.45 5.39 32.38
CA SER A 281 -23.44 5.33 33.47
C SER A 281 -23.20 4.15 34.39
#